data_AF-A0AAU2E6H3-F1
#
_entry.id   AF-A0AAU2E6H3-F1
#
_cell.length_a   1.000
_cell.length_b   1.000
_cell.length_c   1.000
_cell.angle_alpha   90.00
_cell.angle_beta   90.00
_cell.angle_gamma   90.00
#
_symmetry.space_group_name_H-M   'P 1'
#
loop_
_entity.id
_entity.type
_entity.pdbx_description
1 polymer ?
#
loop_
_entity_poly.entity_id
_entity_poly.type
_entity_poly.pdbx_seq_one_letter_code
_entity_poly.pdbx_strand_id
1 'polypeptide(L)'
;MPHVLDGNVLNASALADGTLIEGRSMTVYTTEDTTPEQAHALCLKITEIGYGTGGQRQVSLLSVGGGDILYMSRSNGPACAKMR
;
A
#
# COMPACT_ATOMS: atom_id res chain seq x y z
N MET A 1 12.56 3.97 12.02
CA MET A 1 12.62 3.29 10.70
C MET A 1 11.45 2.31 10.72
N PRO A 2 10.56 2.28 9.72
CA PRO A 2 9.39 1.41 9.78
C PRO A 2 9.82 -0.06 9.89
N HIS A 3 9.18 -0.79 10.78
CA HIS A 3 9.52 -2.17 11.08
C HIS A 3 8.68 -3.06 10.15
N VAL A 4 9.23 -3.36 8.97
CA VAL A 4 8.57 -4.22 7.97
C VAL A 4 8.68 -5.67 8.40
N LEU A 5 7.53 -6.34 8.48
CA LEU A 5 7.41 -7.76 8.79
C LEU A 5 7.55 -8.61 7.53
N ASP A 6 6.75 -8.29 6.51
CA ASP A 6 6.68 -9.04 5.25
C ASP A 6 6.12 -8.17 4.11
N GLY A 7 6.24 -8.62 2.87
CA GLY A 7 5.58 -8.01 1.74
C GLY A 7 5.36 -8.99 0.59
N ASN A 8 4.20 -8.88 -0.05
CA ASN A 8 3.82 -9.73 -1.16
C ASN A 8 3.33 -8.91 -2.36
N VAL A 9 3.59 -9.43 -3.56
CA VAL A 9 3.07 -8.91 -4.82
C VAL A 9 2.30 -10.01 -5.52
N LEU A 10 1.06 -9.73 -5.88
CA LEU A 10 0.15 -10.69 -6.50
C LEU A 10 -0.46 -10.07 -7.76
N ASN A 11 -0.65 -10.88 -8.79
CA ASN A 11 -1.57 -10.54 -9.88
C ASN A 11 -2.96 -10.97 -9.43
N ALA A 12 -3.76 -10.03 -8.95
CA ALA A 12 -5.07 -10.34 -8.38
C ALA A 12 -6.03 -9.16 -8.53
N SER A 13 -7.30 -9.48 -8.73
CA SER A 13 -8.37 -8.49 -8.59
C SER A 13 -8.58 -8.23 -7.10
N ALA A 14 -8.26 -7.03 -6.64
CA ALA A 14 -8.40 -6.66 -5.24
C ALA A 14 -9.67 -5.83 -5.05
N LEU A 15 -10.48 -6.14 -4.04
CA LEU A 15 -11.59 -5.29 -3.63
C LEU A 15 -11.06 -4.24 -2.64
N ALA A 16 -11.12 -2.97 -3.03
CA ALA A 16 -10.81 -1.84 -2.17
C ALA A 16 -12.03 -0.90 -2.13
N ASP A 17 -12.61 -0.71 -0.95
CA ASP A 17 -13.84 0.08 -0.73
C ASP A 17 -14.99 -0.29 -1.68
N GLY A 18 -15.20 -1.60 -1.89
CA GLY A 18 -16.24 -2.10 -2.79
C GLY A 18 -15.95 -1.92 -4.29
N THR A 19 -14.79 -1.37 -4.64
CA THR A 19 -14.34 -1.24 -6.04
C THR A 19 -13.37 -2.37 -6.37
N LEU A 20 -13.63 -3.08 -7.48
CA LEU A 20 -12.69 -4.06 -8.01
C LEU A 20 -11.54 -3.35 -8.71
N ILE A 21 -10.33 -3.59 -8.24
CA ILE A 21 -9.09 -3.10 -8.84
C ILE A 21 -8.42 -4.28 -9.53
N GLU A 22 -8.33 -4.22 -10.86
CA GLU A 22 -7.61 -5.22 -11.65
C GLU A 22 -6.12 -4.86 -11.79
N GLY A 23 -5.27 -5.89 -11.77
CA GLY A 23 -3.83 -5.77 -12.03
C GLY A 23 -2.96 -6.27 -10.88
N ARG A 24 -1.76 -5.68 -10.76
CA ARG A 24 -0.83 -6.05 -9.68
C ARG A 24 -1.23 -5.36 -8.39
N SER A 25 -1.38 -6.14 -7.34
CA SER A 25 -1.52 -5.64 -5.97
C SER A 25 -0.25 -5.94 -5.18
N MET A 26 0.20 -4.97 -4.39
CA MET A 26 1.28 -5.11 -3.43
C MET A 26 0.76 -4.81 -2.04
N THR A 27 1.07 -5.67 -1.08
CA THR A 27 0.82 -5.41 0.33
C THR A 27 2.13 -5.49 1.10
N VAL A 28 2.34 -4.55 2.01
CA VAL A 28 3.50 -4.50 2.92
C VAL A 28 2.97 -4.50 4.34
N TYR A 29 3.32 -5.53 5.08
CA TYR A 29 2.94 -5.71 6.47
C TYR A 29 3.98 -5.08 7.38
N THR A 30 3.55 -4.20 8.28
CA THR A 30 4.40 -3.62 9.33
C THR A 30 4.08 -4.25 10.68
N THR A 31 5.05 -4.25 11.58
CA THR A 31 4.85 -4.68 12.97
C THR A 31 4.03 -3.64 13.76
N GLU A 32 3.49 -4.04 14.92
CA GLU A 32 2.59 -3.24 15.75
C GLU A 32 3.24 -1.98 16.36
N ASP A 33 4.55 -1.95 16.49
CA ASP A 33 5.33 -0.80 16.96
C ASP A 33 5.57 0.27 15.87
N THR A 34 5.18 0.00 14.62
CA THR A 34 5.23 0.99 13.55
C THR A 34 4.16 2.06 13.76
N THR A 35 4.57 3.32 13.86
CA THR A 35 3.62 4.43 14.05
C THR A 35 2.86 4.76 12.75
N PRO A 36 1.69 5.43 12.82
CA PRO A 36 0.96 5.85 11.63
C PRO A 36 1.82 6.70 10.67
N GLU A 37 2.63 7.60 11.19
CA GLU A 37 3.52 8.46 10.41
C GLU A 37 4.61 7.65 9.71
N GLN A 38 5.14 6.62 10.37
CA GLN A 38 6.13 5.71 9.79
C GLN A 38 5.53 4.87 8.66
N ALA A 39 4.32 4.33 8.85
CA ALA A 39 3.62 3.57 7.82
C ALA A 39 3.25 4.45 6.62
N HIS A 40 2.79 5.69 6.87
CA HIS A 40 2.51 6.66 5.82
C HIS A 40 3.77 7.03 5.01
N ALA A 41 4.87 7.34 5.70
CA ALA A 41 6.16 7.64 5.06
C ALA A 41 6.68 6.45 4.22
N LEU A 42 6.50 5.22 4.72
CA LEU A 42 6.84 4.01 3.98
C LEU A 42 6.00 3.87 2.69
N CYS A 43 4.69 4.06 2.78
CA CYS A 43 3.81 4.03 1.61
C CYS A 43 4.22 5.06 0.55
N LEU A 44 4.51 6.28 0.96
CA LEU A 44 4.97 7.33 0.07
C LEU A 44 6.29 6.93 -0.59
N LYS A 45 7.25 6.43 0.18
CA LYS A 45 8.54 5.98 -0.35
C LYS A 45 8.39 4.86 -1.39
N ILE A 46 7.53 3.88 -1.14
CA ILE A 46 7.25 2.77 -2.06
C ILE A 46 6.57 3.30 -3.35
N THR A 47 5.67 4.28 -3.20
CA THR A 47 5.06 4.96 -4.35
C THR A 47 6.10 5.71 -5.19
N GLU A 48 7.00 6.46 -4.56
CA GLU A 48 8.09 7.21 -5.22
C GLU A 48 9.02 6.31 -6.05
N ILE A 49 9.31 5.09 -5.57
CA ILE A 49 10.16 4.13 -6.30
C ILE A 49 9.38 3.34 -7.38
N GLY A 50 8.13 3.71 -7.65
CA GLY A 50 7.35 3.25 -8.80
C GLY A 50 6.43 2.07 -8.54
N TYR A 51 6.17 1.72 -7.27
CA TYR A 51 5.21 0.66 -6.88
C TYR A 51 3.82 1.21 -6.49
N GLY A 52 3.53 2.48 -6.77
CA GLY A 52 2.17 3.02 -6.72
C GLY A 52 1.51 3.05 -8.11
N THR A 53 0.25 3.50 -8.18
CA THR A 53 -0.41 3.67 -9.48
C THR A 53 0.35 4.67 -10.35
N GLY A 54 0.50 4.34 -11.64
CA GLY A 54 1.21 5.16 -12.61
C GLY A 54 2.72 5.00 -12.53
N GLY A 55 3.21 4.25 -11.54
CA GLY A 55 4.60 3.88 -11.41
C GLY A 55 5.04 2.81 -12.41
N GLN A 56 6.35 2.74 -12.65
CA GLN A 56 6.95 1.82 -13.62
C GLN A 56 6.73 0.33 -13.31
N ARG A 57 6.37 -0.02 -12.07
CA ARG A 57 6.13 -1.42 -11.66
C ARG A 57 4.68 -1.86 -11.88
N GLN A 58 3.82 -0.98 -12.39
CA GLN A 58 2.43 -1.26 -12.76
C GLN A 58 1.60 -1.88 -11.63
N VAL A 59 1.85 -1.42 -10.39
CA VAL A 59 1.04 -1.80 -9.23
C VAL A 59 -0.21 -0.90 -9.20
N SER A 60 -1.36 -1.51 -9.43
CA SER A 60 -2.67 -0.84 -9.41
C SER A 60 -3.15 -0.55 -7.99
N LEU A 61 -2.68 -1.35 -7.02
CA LEU A 61 -3.02 -1.21 -5.60
C LEU A 61 -1.80 -1.48 -4.71
N LEU A 62 -1.38 -0.49 -3.94
CA LEU A 62 -0.41 -0.64 -2.86
C LEU A 62 -1.13 -0.48 -1.52
N SER A 63 -0.90 -1.41 -0.60
CA SER A 63 -1.34 -1.33 0.80
C SER A 63 -0.14 -1.45 1.73
N VAL A 64 -0.05 -0.59 2.73
CA VAL A 64 1.04 -0.59 3.73
C VAL A 64 0.43 -0.44 5.11
N GLY A 65 0.73 -1.36 6.01
CA GLY A 65 0.22 -1.28 7.37
C GLY A 65 0.24 -2.59 8.14
N GLY A 66 -0.25 -2.56 9.36
CA GLY A 66 -0.30 -3.67 10.30
C GLY A 66 -1.14 -3.27 11.52
N GLY A 67 -1.78 -4.25 12.16
CA GLY A 67 -2.74 -3.99 13.23
C GLY A 67 -3.88 -3.08 12.77
N ASP A 68 -4.04 -1.93 13.45
CA ASP A 68 -5.08 -0.93 13.17
C ASP A 68 -4.68 0.12 12.13
N ILE A 69 -3.45 0.08 11.60
CA ILE A 69 -2.94 1.07 10.66
C ILE A 69 -3.00 0.49 9.26
N LEU A 70 -3.67 1.18 8.33
CA LEU A 70 -3.64 0.82 6.91
C LEU A 70 -3.62 2.07 6.02
N TYR A 71 -2.57 2.21 5.20
CA TYR A 71 -2.45 3.22 4.16
C TYR A 71 -2.51 2.57 2.77
N MET A 72 -3.17 3.22 1.82
CA MET A 72 -3.46 2.66 0.52
C MET A 72 -3.23 3.65 -0.62
N SER A 73 -2.60 3.21 -1.71
CA SER A 73 -2.42 3.96 -2.95
C SER A 73 -3.06 3.21 -4.11
N ARG A 74 -4.01 3.84 -4.81
CA ARG A 74 -4.79 3.25 -5.90
C ARG A 74 -5.06 4.26 -7.01
N SER A 75 -5.54 3.76 -8.15
CA SER A 75 -5.53 4.53 -9.40
C SER A 75 -6.46 5.73 -9.48
N ASN A 76 -7.49 5.73 -8.65
CA ASN A 76 -8.50 6.79 -8.59
C ASN A 76 -8.59 7.44 -7.20
N GLY A 77 -7.52 7.35 -6.40
CA GLY A 77 -7.48 7.88 -5.04
C GLY A 77 -6.21 8.68 -4.77
N PRO A 78 -6.19 9.45 -3.66
CA PRO A 78 -4.96 10.06 -3.20
C PRO A 78 -3.94 8.97 -2.88
N ALA A 79 -2.67 9.23 -3.22
CA ALA A 79 -1.59 8.33 -2.85
C ALA A 79 -1.54 8.20 -1.32
N CYS A 80 -1.45 6.96 -0.84
CA CYS A 80 -1.29 6.65 0.58
C CYS A 80 -2.38 7.26 1.47
N ALA A 81 -3.64 7.14 1.04
CA ALA A 81 -4.81 7.47 1.83
C ALA A 81 -4.90 6.56 3.06
N LYS A 82 -5.25 7.13 4.22
CA LYS A 82 -5.53 6.34 5.43
C LYS A 82 -6.89 5.62 5.26
N MET A 83 -6.90 4.31 5.46
CA MET A 83 -8.07 3.44 5.29
C MET A 83 -8.63 2.95 6.63
N ARG A 84 -7.75 2.78 7.62
CA ARG A 84 -8.06 2.44 9.02
C ARG A 84 -7.09 3.23 9.90
#